data_AF-A0A560F0R7-F1
#
_entry.id   AF-A0A560F0R7-F1
#
_cell.length_a   1.000
_cell.length_b   1.000
_cell.length_c   1.000
_cell.angle_alpha   90.00
_cell.angle_beta   90.00
_cell.angle_gamma   90.00
#
_symmetry.space_group_name_H-M   'P 1'
#
loop_
_entity.id
_entity.type
_entity.pdbx_description
1 polymer ?
#
loop_
_entity_poly.entity_id
_entity_poly.type
_entity_poly.pdbx_seq_one_letter_code
_entity_poly.pdbx_strand_id
1 'polypeptide(L)'
;MMDSSAVNKGAANKGASLFKVALTAGAGATIEWYDFFVYGTAAALVFPKIFFAADLPPLVAQLAAFSTFAVGFIARPFGGIVFGHFGDLFGRKKALLVALLTMGLATTAIGFLPTYTSVGALSPLLLLALRFVQGIAVGGQ
;
A
#
# COMPACT_ATOMS: atom_id res chain seq x y z
N MET A 1 -20.64 25.60 -42.93
CA MET A 1 -21.44 25.16 -41.77
C MET A 1 -20.67 24.03 -41.09
N MET A 2 -19.95 24.33 -40.02
CA MET A 2 -19.28 23.32 -39.19
C MET A 2 -20.33 22.56 -38.39
N ASP A 3 -20.29 21.24 -38.49
CA ASP A 3 -21.25 20.30 -37.92
C ASP A 3 -21.28 20.37 -36.38
N SER A 4 -22.35 20.96 -35.84
CA SER A 4 -22.64 21.08 -34.40
C SER A 4 -22.74 19.73 -33.68
N SER A 5 -22.95 18.63 -34.42
CA SER A 5 -23.03 17.27 -33.85
C SER A 5 -21.67 16.71 -33.41
N ALA A 6 -20.56 17.21 -33.99
CA ALA A 6 -19.21 16.79 -33.63
C ALA A 6 -18.77 17.35 -32.25
N VAL A 7 -19.23 18.55 -31.90
CA VAL A 7 -18.92 19.19 -30.61
C VAL A 7 -19.64 18.48 -29.45
N ASN A 8 -20.87 18.02 -29.67
CA ASN A 8 -21.69 17.36 -28.65
C ASN A 8 -21.22 15.92 -28.31
N LYS A 9 -20.76 15.17 -29.32
CA LYS A 9 -20.16 13.83 -29.11
C LYS A 9 -18.86 13.88 -28.29
N GLY A 10 -18.05 14.94 -28.46
CA GLY A 10 -16.81 15.12 -27.70
C GLY A 10 -17.01 15.38 -26.20
N ALA A 11 -18.08 16.08 -25.82
CA ALA A 11 -18.39 16.36 -24.42
C ALA A 11 -18.97 15.13 -23.69
N ALA A 12 -19.90 14.40 -24.33
CA ALA A 12 -20.48 13.18 -23.76
C ALA A 12 -19.44 12.06 -23.56
N ASN A 13 -18.49 11.92 -24.49
CA ASN A 13 -17.41 10.93 -24.39
C ASN A 13 -16.36 11.32 -23.33
N LYS A 14 -16.10 12.62 -23.13
CA LYS A 14 -15.26 13.12 -22.03
C LYS A 14 -15.87 12.81 -20.66
N GLY A 15 -17.18 13.00 -20.49
CA GLY A 15 -17.89 12.68 -19.24
C GLY A 15 -17.83 11.20 -18.86
N ALA A 16 -18.11 10.30 -19.82
CA ALA A 16 -17.99 8.86 -19.63
C ALA A 16 -16.54 8.40 -19.35
N SER A 17 -15.56 9.06 -19.99
CA SER A 17 -14.13 8.83 -19.75
C SER A 17 -13.69 9.27 -18.35
N LEU A 18 -14.12 10.45 -17.89
CA LEU A 18 -13.77 10.97 -16.56
C LEU A 18 -14.36 10.09 -15.44
N PHE A 19 -15.61 9.65 -15.60
CA PHE A 19 -16.22 8.71 -14.66
C PHE A 19 -15.43 7.40 -14.57
N LYS A 20 -14.99 6.85 -15.72
CA LYS A 20 -14.17 5.63 -15.76
C LYS A 20 -12.79 5.82 -15.09
N VAL A 21 -12.17 6.99 -15.26
CA VAL A 21 -10.90 7.33 -14.57
C VAL A 21 -11.11 7.47 -13.07
N ALA A 22 -12.17 8.16 -12.62
CA ALA A 22 -12.50 8.29 -11.21
C ALA A 22 -12.79 6.94 -10.56
N LEU A 23 -13.50 6.04 -11.26
CA LEU A 23 -13.87 4.72 -10.76
C LEU A 23 -12.64 3.81 -10.63
N THR A 24 -11.69 3.88 -11.58
CA THR A 24 -10.44 3.13 -11.52
C THR A 24 -9.49 3.67 -10.43
N ALA A 25 -9.40 4.98 -10.26
CA ALA A 25 -8.64 5.59 -9.15
C ALA A 25 -9.26 5.25 -7.79
N GLY A 26 -10.59 5.33 -7.67
CA GLY A 26 -11.32 5.00 -6.44
C GLY A 26 -11.21 3.52 -6.06
N ALA A 27 -11.23 2.62 -7.04
CA ALA A 27 -11.02 1.18 -6.79
C ALA A 27 -9.62 0.92 -6.22
N GLY A 28 -8.57 1.54 -6.77
CA GLY A 28 -7.20 1.45 -6.24
C GLY A 28 -7.10 1.96 -4.81
N ALA A 29 -7.66 3.14 -4.53
CA ALA A 29 -7.69 3.71 -3.19
C ALA A 29 -8.44 2.84 -2.19
N THR A 30 -9.53 2.18 -2.62
CA THR A 30 -10.28 1.25 -1.76
C THR A 30 -9.43 0.04 -1.35
N ILE A 31 -8.70 -0.54 -2.31
CA ILE A 31 -7.80 -1.67 -2.05
C ILE A 31 -6.69 -1.25 -1.07
N GLU A 32 -6.14 -0.05 -1.26
CA GLU A 32 -5.14 0.51 -0.37
C GLU A 32 -5.68 0.61 1.07
N TRP A 33 -6.84 1.23 1.25
CA TRP A 33 -7.48 1.36 2.57
C TRP A 33 -7.81 0.01 3.19
N TYR A 34 -8.31 -0.92 2.39
CA TYR A 34 -8.60 -2.28 2.85
C TYR A 34 -7.35 -2.94 3.44
N ASP A 35 -6.22 -2.88 2.75
CA ASP A 35 -4.96 -3.41 3.25
C ASP A 35 -4.51 -2.71 4.53
N PHE A 36 -4.60 -1.38 4.60
CA PHE A 36 -4.26 -0.63 5.81
C PHE A 36 -5.10 -1.06 7.02
N PHE A 37 -6.39 -1.32 6.84
CA PHE A 37 -7.24 -1.83 7.90
C PHE A 37 -6.84 -3.24 8.33
N VAL A 38 -6.63 -4.16 7.38
CA VAL A 38 -6.21 -5.53 7.67
C VAL A 38 -4.90 -5.53 8.46
N TYR A 39 -3.89 -4.76 8.01
CA TYR A 39 -2.63 -4.64 8.72
C TYR A 39 -2.82 -4.01 10.09
N GLY A 40 -3.60 -2.92 10.21
CA GLY A 40 -3.84 -2.24 11.48
C GLY A 40 -4.51 -3.15 12.52
N THR A 41 -5.51 -3.95 12.10
CA THR A 41 -6.14 -4.95 12.95
C THR A 41 -5.16 -6.06 13.35
N ALA A 42 -4.34 -6.53 12.42
CA ALA A 42 -3.31 -7.53 12.71
C ALA A 42 -2.23 -7.00 13.66
N ALA A 43 -1.80 -5.75 13.50
CA ALA A 43 -0.88 -5.06 14.40
C ALA A 43 -1.47 -4.91 15.80
N ALA A 44 -2.78 -4.72 15.91
CA ALA A 44 -3.46 -4.59 17.19
C ALA A 44 -3.67 -5.93 17.92
N LEU A 45 -3.89 -7.03 17.19
CA LEU A 45 -4.39 -8.29 17.79
C LEU A 45 -3.42 -9.47 17.69
N VAL A 46 -2.56 -9.49 16.66
CA VAL A 46 -1.82 -10.67 16.21
C VAL A 46 -0.31 -10.45 16.29
N PHE A 47 0.23 -9.40 15.66
CA PHE A 47 1.68 -9.18 15.55
C PHE A 47 2.43 -9.12 16.89
N PRO A 48 1.92 -8.47 17.96
CA PRO A 48 2.59 -8.41 19.26
C PRO A 48 2.91 -9.80 19.84
N LYS A 49 2.09 -10.80 19.50
CA LYS A 49 2.21 -12.18 20.02
C LYS A 49 3.06 -13.09 19.14
N ILE A 50 3.12 -12.80 17.83
CA ILE A 50 3.75 -13.68 16.84
C ILE A 50 5.16 -13.21 16.49
N PHE A 51 5.32 -11.90 16.29
CA PHE A 51 6.52 -11.32 15.72
C PHE A 51 7.44 -10.66 16.76
N PHE A 52 7.05 -10.55 18.02
CA PHE A 52 7.85 -9.96 19.09
C PHE A 52 8.14 -10.96 20.22
N ALA A 53 9.15 -10.64 21.04
CA ALA A 53 9.59 -11.50 22.13
C ALA A 53 8.48 -11.66 23.20
N ALA A 54 8.31 -12.88 23.71
CA ALA A 54 7.25 -13.20 24.67
C ALA A 54 7.46 -12.58 26.06
N ASP A 55 8.70 -12.21 26.38
CA ASP A 55 9.12 -11.56 27.62
C ASP A 55 8.98 -10.02 27.59
N LEU A 56 8.64 -9.44 26.44
CA LEU A 56 8.36 -8.00 26.36
C LEU A 56 7.07 -7.66 27.13
N PRO A 57 7.04 -6.53 27.85
CA PRO A 57 5.81 -6.03 28.43
C PRO A 57 4.73 -5.88 27.34
N PRO A 58 3.48 -6.32 27.57
CA PRO A 58 2.43 -6.35 26.54
C PRO A 58 2.23 -5.00 25.83
N LEU A 59 2.29 -3.90 26.58
CA LEU A 59 2.19 -2.55 26.03
C LEU A 59 3.34 -2.22 25.07
N VAL A 60 4.56 -2.66 25.39
CA VAL A 60 5.75 -2.40 24.56
C VAL A 60 5.66 -3.18 23.25
N ALA A 61 5.26 -4.45 23.30
CA ALA A 61 5.04 -5.25 22.09
C ALA A 61 3.94 -4.66 21.19
N GLN A 62 2.86 -4.15 21.81
CA GLN A 62 1.78 -3.46 21.09
C GLN A 62 2.27 -2.19 20.38
N LEU A 63 3.00 -1.33 21.12
CA LEU A 63 3.57 -0.10 20.57
C LEU A 63 4.59 -0.41 19.46
N ALA A 64 5.39 -1.46 19.62
CA ALA A 64 6.33 -1.90 18.61
C ALA A 64 5.62 -2.37 17.33
N ALA A 65 4.54 -3.15 17.45
CA ALA A 65 3.71 -3.57 16.32
C ALA A 65 3.04 -2.38 15.60
N PHE A 66 2.54 -1.37 16.33
CA PHE A 66 2.05 -0.14 15.69
C PHE A 66 3.17 0.72 15.11
N SER A 67 4.38 0.65 15.67
CA SER A 67 5.53 1.37 15.14
C SER A 67 5.92 0.85 13.76
N THR A 68 5.81 -0.46 13.49
CA THR A 68 6.03 -0.99 12.13
C THR A 68 5.01 -0.44 11.14
N PHE A 69 3.77 -0.20 11.59
CA PHE A 69 2.75 0.46 10.79
C PHE A 69 3.15 1.91 10.46
N ALA A 70 3.63 2.67 11.46
CA ALA A 70 4.09 4.04 11.30
C ALA A 70 5.28 4.15 10.32
N VAL A 71 6.21 3.19 10.33
CA VAL A 71 7.33 3.16 9.38
C VAL A 71 6.85 3.06 7.93
N GLY A 72 5.77 2.32 7.68
CA GLY A 72 5.15 2.28 6.34
C GLY A 72 4.69 3.66 5.85
N PHE A 73 4.23 4.53 6.74
CA PHE A 73 3.86 5.91 6.37
C PHE A 73 5.09 6.77 6.07
N ILE A 74 6.16 6.61 6.83
CA ILE A 74 7.43 7.31 6.61
C ILE A 74 8.05 6.90 5.27
N ALA A 75 7.79 5.69 4.78
CA ALA A 75 8.27 5.21 3.49
C ALA A 75 7.54 5.86 2.29
N ARG A 76 6.33 6.40 2.48
CA ARG A 76 5.51 6.94 1.38
C ARG A 76 6.14 8.12 0.64
N PRO A 77 6.71 9.15 1.28
CA PRO A 77 7.41 10.22 0.58
C PRO A 77 8.50 9.71 -0.38
N PHE A 78 9.26 8.70 0.04
CA PHE A 78 10.28 8.07 -0.81
C PHE A 78 9.65 7.37 -2.01
N GLY A 79 8.54 6.67 -1.79
CA GLY A 79 7.68 6.12 -2.84
C GLY A 79 7.26 7.16 -3.87
N GLY A 80 6.73 8.29 -3.41
CA GLY A 80 6.25 9.38 -4.28
C GLY A 80 7.36 9.99 -5.13
N ILE A 81 8.57 10.12 -4.60
CA ILE A 81 9.72 10.59 -5.37
C ILE A 81 10.08 9.58 -6.48
N VAL A 82 10.20 8.31 -6.13
CA VAL A 82 10.59 7.25 -7.07
C VAL A 82 9.53 7.06 -8.15
N PHE A 83 8.31 6.72 -7.74
CA PHE A 83 7.21 6.44 -8.66
C PHE A 83 6.64 7.70 -9.32
N GLY A 84 6.82 8.89 -8.76
CA GLY A 84 6.53 10.14 -9.47
C GLY A 84 7.41 10.27 -10.70
N HIS A 85 8.72 10.06 -10.55
CA HIS A 85 9.66 10.08 -11.67
C HIS A 85 9.38 8.96 -12.69
N PHE A 86 9.23 7.71 -12.23
CA PHE A 86 8.93 6.58 -13.12
C PHE A 86 7.52 6.66 -13.74
N GLY A 87 6.55 7.22 -13.03
CA GLY A 87 5.16 7.37 -13.46
C GLY A 87 5.02 8.40 -14.58
N ASP A 88 5.80 9.47 -14.52
CA ASP A 88 5.86 10.48 -15.58
C ASP A 88 6.62 9.96 -16.83
N LEU A 89 7.60 9.07 -16.65
CA LEU A 89 8.38 8.47 -17.75
C LEU A 89 7.70 7.27 -18.44
N PHE A 90 7.10 6.36 -17.68
CA PHE A 90 6.60 5.07 -18.17
C PHE A 90 5.06 4.95 -18.16
N GLY A 91 4.37 5.94 -17.61
CA GLY A 91 2.92 6.09 -17.60
C GLY A 91 2.25 5.68 -16.28
N ARG A 92 1.35 6.55 -15.79
CA ARG A 92 0.64 6.41 -14.50
C ARG A 92 -0.09 5.10 -14.29
N LYS A 93 -0.72 4.53 -15.34
CA LYS A 93 -1.43 3.25 -15.24
C LYS A 93 -0.50 2.10 -14.84
N LYS A 94 0.72 2.06 -15.37
CA LYS A 94 1.69 1.00 -15.07
C LYS A 94 2.23 1.16 -13.65
N ALA A 95 2.54 2.39 -13.25
CA ALA A 95 2.96 2.71 -11.88
C ALA A 95 1.93 2.21 -10.85
N LEU A 96 0.64 2.50 -11.07
CA LEU A 96 -0.45 2.06 -10.20
C LEU A 96 -0.56 0.52 -10.13
N LEU A 97 -0.42 -0.18 -11.26
CA LEU A 97 -0.45 -1.66 -11.25
C LEU A 97 0.74 -2.26 -10.48
N VAL A 98 1.94 -1.71 -10.66
CA VAL A 98 3.14 -2.16 -9.94
C VAL A 98 2.97 -1.91 -8.44
N ALA A 99 2.42 -0.75 -8.06
CA ALA A 99 2.14 -0.44 -6.66
C ALA A 99 1.16 -1.45 -6.04
N LEU A 100 0.01 -1.68 -6.68
CA LEU A 100 -1.00 -2.63 -6.20
C LEU A 100 -0.46 -4.06 -6.07
N LEU A 101 0.31 -4.53 -7.05
CA LEU A 101 0.94 -5.85 -7.01
C LEU A 101 1.97 -5.95 -5.89
N THR A 102 2.81 -4.92 -5.73
CA THR A 102 3.81 -4.89 -4.65
C THR A 102 3.14 -4.92 -3.29
N MET A 103 2.04 -4.18 -3.11
CA MET A 103 1.25 -4.22 -1.87
C MET A 103 0.70 -5.61 -1.58
N GLY A 104 -0.01 -6.21 -2.54
CA GLY A 104 -0.61 -7.53 -2.34
C GLY A 104 0.43 -8.62 -2.07
N LEU A 105 1.57 -8.57 -2.77
CA LEU A 105 2.68 -9.50 -2.56
C LEU A 105 3.34 -9.32 -1.19
N ALA A 106 3.56 -8.07 -0.75
CA ALA A 106 4.11 -7.80 0.58
C ALA A 106 3.19 -8.30 1.69
N THR A 107 1.89 -8.03 1.61
CA THR A 107 0.90 -8.50 2.59
C THR A 107 0.80 -10.02 2.61
N THR A 108 0.84 -10.66 1.44
CA THR A 108 0.88 -12.12 1.35
C THR A 108 2.15 -12.67 1.98
N ALA A 109 3.31 -12.07 1.70
CA ALA A 109 4.60 -12.47 2.26
C ALA A 109 4.66 -12.30 3.79
N ILE A 110 3.98 -11.32 4.37
CA ILE A 110 3.84 -11.17 5.84
C ILE A 110 3.22 -12.44 6.45
N GLY A 111 2.24 -13.06 5.77
CA GLY A 111 1.63 -14.31 6.22
C GLY A 111 2.58 -15.51 6.24
N PHE A 112 3.67 -15.46 5.49
CA PHE A 112 4.69 -16.51 5.43
C PHE A 112 5.93 -16.22 6.28
N LEU A 113 5.95 -15.10 7.03
CA LEU A 113 7.08 -14.76 7.86
C LEU A 113 7.27 -15.77 9.01
N PRO A 114 8.51 -16.14 9.34
CA PRO A 114 8.79 -16.96 10.52
C PRO A 114 8.45 -16.19 11.80
N THR A 115 8.05 -16.92 12.84
CA THR A 115 7.71 -16.36 14.15
C THR A 115 8.95 -15.95 14.94
N TYR A 116 8.77 -15.09 15.95
CA TYR A 116 9.87 -14.73 16.86
C TYR A 116 10.46 -15.96 17.57
N THR A 117 9.63 -16.94 17.92
CA THR A 117 10.10 -18.20 18.53
C THR A 117 11.03 -19.00 17.62
N SER A 118 10.92 -18.83 16.29
CA SER A 118 11.72 -19.59 15.32
C SER A 118 13.04 -18.92 14.97
N VAL A 119 13.05 -17.59 14.81
CA VAL A 119 14.22 -16.84 14.30
C VAL A 119 14.60 -15.60 15.12
N GLY A 120 13.96 -15.38 16.27
CA GLY A 120 14.21 -14.26 17.17
C GLY A 120 13.96 -12.90 16.51
N ALA A 121 14.87 -11.96 16.73
CA ALA A 121 14.75 -10.57 16.28
C ALA A 121 14.69 -10.38 14.74
N LEU A 122 15.01 -11.41 13.94
CA LEU A 122 14.84 -11.35 12.49
C LEU A 122 13.36 -11.28 12.08
N SER A 123 12.46 -11.90 12.85
CA SER A 123 11.01 -11.90 12.59
C SER A 123 10.42 -10.47 12.48
N PRO A 124 10.56 -9.60 13.50
CA PRO A 124 10.03 -8.24 13.43
C PRO A 124 10.81 -7.35 12.44
N LEU A 125 12.09 -7.65 12.16
CA LEU A 125 12.85 -6.94 11.14
C LEU A 125 12.35 -7.22 9.73
N LEU A 126 12.01 -8.48 9.42
CA LEU A 126 11.41 -8.83 8.12
C LEU A 126 10.02 -8.23 7.97
N LEU A 127 9.21 -8.23 9.03
CA LEU A 127 7.92 -7.54 9.06
C LEU A 127 8.09 -6.06 8.74
N LEU A 128 9.07 -5.40 9.36
CA LEU A 128 9.39 -4.00 9.14
C LEU A 128 9.84 -3.74 7.69
N ALA A 129 10.71 -4.60 7.15
CA ALA A 129 11.21 -4.49 5.78
C ALA A 129 10.08 -4.61 4.75
N LEU A 130 9.22 -5.63 4.89
CA LEU A 130 8.04 -5.79 4.02
C LEU A 130 7.13 -4.57 4.14
N ARG A 131 6.93 -4.05 5.36
CA ARG A 131 6.06 -2.89 5.55
C ARG A 131 6.64 -1.61 4.95
N PHE A 132 7.96 -1.45 5.01
CA PHE A 132 8.65 -0.34 4.37
C PHE A 132 8.52 -0.40 2.84
N VAL A 133 8.79 -1.56 2.23
CA VAL A 133 8.62 -1.78 0.78
C VAL A 133 7.19 -1.48 0.34
N GLN A 134 6.21 -1.93 1.11
CA GLN A 134 4.81 -1.66 0.85
C GLN A 134 4.48 -0.17 0.94
N GLY A 135 5.04 0.55 1.92
CA GLY A 135 4.88 1.99 2.05
C GLY A 135 5.46 2.77 0.86
N ILE A 136 6.60 2.33 0.31
CA ILE A 136 7.16 2.90 -0.94
C ILE A 136 6.20 2.69 -2.11
N ALA A 137 5.64 1.48 -2.27
CA ALA A 137 4.67 1.20 -3.33
C ALA A 137 3.45 2.14 -3.24
N VAL A 138 2.93 2.33 -2.03
CA VAL A 138 1.77 3.19 -1.77
C VAL A 138 2.03 4.65 -2.09
N GLY A 139 3.23 5.14 -1.74
CA GLY A 139 3.62 6.53 -1.96
C GLY A 139 3.62 6.94 -3.43
N GLY A 140 3.69 5.97 -4.35
CA GLY A 140 3.87 6.19 -5.77
C GLY A 140 2.63 6.30 -6.64
N GLN A 141 1.44 6.24 -6.03
CA GLN A 141 0.16 6.15 -6.71
C GLN A 141 -0.42 7.53 -7.03
#